data_AF-A0A958AA45-F1
#
_entry.id   AF-A0A958AA45-F1
#
_cell.length_a   1.000
_cell.length_b   1.000
_cell.length_c   1.000
_cell.angle_alpha   90.00
_cell.angle_beta   90.00
_cell.angle_gamma   90.00
#
_symmetry.space_group_name_H-M   'P 1'
#
loop_
_entity.id
_entity.type
_entity.pdbx_description
1 polymer ?
#
loop_
_entity_poly.entity_id
_entity_poly.type
_entity_poly.pdbx_seq_one_letter_code
_entity_poly.pdbx_strand_id
1 'polypeptide(L)'
;MVIVDTSKKRISRNYPRGIIIFLYGLLWLVALLLSFLVTDSLFPAGDSLVAVLGVATWSVALVGGIGSTTAMLSRLYRHLSLRHDFQTQPSVAYLSQPLAGMVAGIISLLLIAVPAALITDFISSFDTLLAALSFTNLLAPFAEFFGTLGSAFVETFRSPAFVSLQLLLAWIAGFYQEWGLKQIKSLGKDASKPGQDSSEGQVVDVDALDENDPFYYKASYYQYRRLLRWSYTWGIFIIIYGLVWFVASLVAFAWGWQALADYAESSYPAVRLIVAALPVAAAGGVGGVVKLLNSLYLHVSVKQDFHLNYLMAYLIQPLVGFSLGLAMYLLIAIGYLTLNRAFSGTTAPFVDVPAVIMLQIVLGWAAGFRQETVTDTIWQITESVVTLIKLILAYFNPVNLFDEQKRAERAKAIQSQLGLFDQVRSSLPTSDADLDWADFFANQERR
;
A
#
# COMPACT_ATOMS: atom_id res chain seq x y z
N MET A 1 16.78 7.86 -44.77
CA MET A 1 16.48 8.87 -43.73
C MET A 1 16.97 8.31 -42.40
N VAL A 2 18.04 8.86 -41.82
CA VAL A 2 18.59 8.36 -40.54
C VAL A 2 17.71 8.91 -39.43
N ILE A 3 16.83 8.08 -38.87
CA ILE A 3 16.07 8.43 -37.68
C ILE A 3 17.08 8.54 -36.54
N VAL A 4 17.47 9.77 -36.19
CA VAL A 4 18.33 10.03 -35.04
C VAL A 4 17.53 9.62 -33.81
N ASP A 5 18.02 8.60 -33.11
CA ASP A 5 17.41 8.04 -31.90
C ASP A 5 17.41 9.08 -30.77
N THR A 6 16.37 9.91 -30.73
CA THR A 6 16.16 10.92 -29.68
C THR A 6 15.82 10.29 -28.32
N SER A 7 15.49 8.99 -28.28
CA SER A 7 15.15 8.28 -27.04
C SER A 7 16.34 8.22 -26.08
N LYS A 8 17.55 8.03 -26.61
CA LYS A 8 18.78 7.92 -25.80
C LYS A 8 19.06 9.18 -24.99
N LYS A 9 18.81 10.36 -25.57
CA LYS A 9 18.98 11.65 -24.89
C LYS A 9 17.92 11.85 -23.79
N ARG A 10 16.68 11.39 -24.02
CA ARG A 10 15.58 11.49 -23.04
C ARG A 10 15.83 10.60 -21.82
N ILE A 11 16.25 9.35 -22.03
CA ILE A 11 16.52 8.38 -20.94
C ILE A 11 17.62 8.88 -20.00
N SER A 12 18.74 9.39 -20.55
CA SER A 12 19.87 9.86 -19.74
C SER A 12 19.54 11.01 -18.78
N ARG A 13 18.53 11.84 -19.10
CA ARG A 13 18.17 13.02 -18.30
C ARG A 13 17.24 12.71 -17.13
N ASN A 14 16.42 11.67 -17.26
CA ASN A 14 15.41 11.31 -16.26
C ASN A 14 15.97 10.39 -15.16
N TYR A 15 16.94 9.55 -15.50
CA TYR A 15 17.56 8.62 -14.56
C TYR A 15 18.14 9.26 -13.27
N PRO A 16 18.92 10.36 -13.33
CA PRO A 16 19.43 11.00 -12.11
C PRO A 16 18.32 11.53 -11.21
N ARG A 17 17.18 11.97 -11.77
CA ARG A 17 16.02 12.40 -10.97
C ARG A 17 15.37 11.23 -10.23
N GLY A 18 15.24 10.09 -10.91
CA GLY A 18 14.74 8.86 -10.31
C GLY A 18 15.62 8.40 -9.13
N ILE A 19 16.95 8.44 -9.28
CA ILE A 19 17.88 8.13 -8.18
C ILE A 19 17.69 9.08 -7.00
N ILE A 20 17.60 10.39 -7.24
CA ILE A 20 17.43 11.38 -6.16
C ILE A 20 16.13 11.11 -5.38
N ILE A 21 15.02 10.83 -6.08
CA ILE A 21 13.74 10.52 -5.43
C ILE A 21 13.81 9.19 -4.67
N PHE A 22 14.51 8.18 -5.22
CA PHE A 22 14.75 6.92 -4.53
C PHE A 22 15.54 7.12 -3.23
N LEU A 23 16.67 7.83 -3.29
CA LEU A 23 17.51 8.13 -2.12
C LEU A 23 16.74 8.93 -1.07
N TYR A 24 15.90 9.87 -1.50
CA TYR A 24 15.00 10.60 -0.62
C TYR A 24 14.01 9.67 0.10
N GLY A 25 13.37 8.75 -0.63
CA GLY A 25 12.46 7.76 -0.04
C GLY A 25 13.16 6.83 0.94
N LEU A 26 14.37 6.38 0.60
CA LEU A 26 15.20 5.57 1.49
C LEU A 26 15.55 6.32 2.78
N LEU A 27 15.98 7.58 2.66
CA LEU A 27 16.31 8.44 3.80
C LEU A 27 15.10 8.61 4.72
N TRP A 28 13.90 8.84 4.16
CA TRP A 28 12.67 8.93 4.94
C TRP A 28 12.33 7.62 5.65
N LEU A 29 12.43 6.47 4.98
CA LEU A 29 12.16 5.18 5.64
C LEU A 29 13.08 4.96 6.84
N VAL A 30 14.39 5.24 6.69
CA VAL A 30 15.34 5.13 7.79
C VAL A 30 15.01 6.13 8.91
N ALA A 31 14.75 7.40 8.57
CA ALA A 31 14.42 8.43 9.55
C ALA A 31 13.14 8.09 10.34
N LEU A 32 12.10 7.59 9.66
CA LEU A 32 10.84 7.20 10.29
C LEU A 32 11.02 5.99 11.22
N LEU A 33 11.82 5.00 10.84
CA LEU A 33 12.14 3.85 11.69
C LEU A 33 12.97 4.25 12.91
N LEU A 34 14.00 5.08 12.73
CA LEU A 34 14.80 5.61 13.85
C LEU A 34 13.96 6.48 14.80
N SER A 35 12.96 7.19 14.27
CA SER A 35 12.03 8.00 15.07
C SER A 35 11.20 7.17 16.04
N PHE A 36 10.92 5.89 15.75
CA PHE A 36 10.30 4.99 16.71
C PHE A 36 11.23 4.66 17.88
N LEU A 37 12.52 4.46 17.61
CA LEU A 37 13.49 4.08 18.64
C LEU A 37 13.74 5.18 19.68
N VAL A 38 13.59 6.43 19.27
CA VAL A 38 13.71 7.59 20.16
C VAL A 38 12.38 7.99 20.81
N THR A 39 11.26 7.32 20.50
CA THR A 39 9.93 7.71 21.01
C THR A 39 9.88 7.68 22.53
N ASP A 40 10.45 6.65 23.17
CA ASP A 40 10.49 6.54 24.64
C ASP A 40 11.33 7.65 25.30
N SER A 41 12.31 8.20 24.57
CA SER A 41 13.12 9.33 25.04
C SER A 41 12.42 10.68 24.86
N LEU A 42 11.60 10.81 23.81
CA LEU A 42 10.84 12.04 23.51
C LEU A 42 9.61 12.18 24.41
N PHE A 43 9.03 11.06 24.80
CA PHE A 43 7.84 10.99 25.65
C PHE A 43 8.19 10.13 26.87
N PRO A 44 8.77 10.72 27.92
CA PRO A 44 9.11 9.94 29.11
C PRO A 44 7.85 9.31 29.70
N ALA A 45 8.00 8.06 30.16
CA ALA A 45 6.93 7.26 30.74
C ALA A 45 6.20 8.06 31.83
N GLY A 46 4.96 8.42 31.53
CA GLY A 46 4.10 9.14 32.46
C GLY A 46 2.65 8.90 32.09
N ASP A 47 1.82 8.68 33.10
CA ASP A 47 0.38 8.43 32.96
C ASP A 47 -0.40 9.68 32.52
N SER A 48 0.32 10.77 32.19
CA SER A 48 -0.32 11.98 31.67
C SER A 48 -0.98 11.67 30.33
N LEU A 49 -2.25 12.06 30.23
CA LEU A 49 -3.03 11.97 28.99
C LEU A 49 -2.26 12.59 27.79
N VAL A 50 -1.53 13.67 28.04
CA VAL A 50 -0.71 14.37 27.04
C VAL A 50 0.42 13.48 26.50
N ALA A 51 1.12 12.73 27.35
CA ALA A 51 2.17 11.81 26.90
C ALA A 51 1.58 10.65 26.09
N VAL A 52 0.46 10.07 26.54
CA VAL A 52 -0.22 8.97 25.83
C VAL A 52 -0.72 9.42 24.46
N LEU A 53 -1.40 10.58 24.39
CA LEU A 53 -1.88 11.14 23.12
C LEU A 53 -0.72 11.58 22.21
N GLY A 54 0.36 12.12 22.79
CA GLY A 54 1.57 12.49 22.09
C GLY A 54 2.21 11.29 21.39
N VAL A 55 2.42 10.20 22.11
CA VAL A 55 2.97 8.96 21.56
C VAL A 55 2.05 8.32 20.52
N ALA A 56 0.73 8.29 20.77
CA ALA A 56 -0.22 7.75 19.81
C ALA A 56 -0.22 8.55 18.50
N THR A 57 -0.26 9.88 18.60
CA THR A 57 -0.20 10.81 17.45
C THR A 57 1.10 10.65 16.68
N TRP A 58 2.22 10.61 17.41
CA TRP A 58 3.55 10.41 16.82
C TRP A 58 3.65 9.06 16.10
N SER A 59 3.25 7.97 16.76
CA SER A 59 3.33 6.61 16.20
C SER A 59 2.49 6.47 14.92
N VAL A 60 1.25 6.96 14.96
CA VAL A 60 0.34 6.92 13.81
C VAL A 60 0.84 7.82 12.67
N ALA A 61 1.39 9.00 12.98
CA ALA A 61 2.05 9.84 11.99
C ALA A 61 3.22 9.10 11.32
N LEU A 62 4.11 8.49 12.11
CA LEU A 62 5.25 7.75 11.58
C LEU A 62 4.82 6.58 10.69
N VAL A 63 3.84 5.78 11.11
CA VAL A 63 3.33 4.66 10.30
C VAL A 63 2.66 5.15 9.01
N GLY A 64 1.91 6.24 9.05
CA GLY A 64 1.38 6.88 7.83
C GLY A 64 2.48 7.41 6.91
N GLY A 65 3.57 7.93 7.48
CA GLY A 65 4.79 8.29 6.75
C GLY A 65 5.43 7.09 6.05
N ILE A 66 5.49 5.92 6.71
CA ILE A 66 6.02 4.68 6.12
C ILE A 66 5.14 4.22 4.96
N GLY A 67 3.81 4.21 5.14
CA GLY A 67 2.85 3.83 4.10
C GLY A 67 2.95 4.71 2.86
N SER A 68 3.01 6.03 3.05
CA SER A 68 3.15 6.98 1.93
C SER A 68 4.51 6.92 1.24
N THR A 69 5.60 6.73 1.97
CA THR A 69 6.93 6.53 1.38
C THR A 69 6.97 5.25 0.56
N THR A 70 6.27 4.20 1.01
CA THR A 70 6.14 2.95 0.26
C THR A 70 5.32 3.13 -1.01
N ALA A 71 4.23 3.89 -0.96
CA ALA A 71 3.47 4.27 -2.15
C ALA A 71 4.28 5.14 -3.12
N MET A 72 5.13 6.03 -2.60
CA MET A 72 6.06 6.83 -3.39
C MET A 72 7.01 5.96 -4.19
N LEU A 73 7.66 5.02 -3.51
CA LEU A 73 8.59 4.08 -4.12
C LEU A 73 7.87 3.15 -5.10
N SER A 74 6.69 2.64 -4.76
CA SER A 74 5.87 1.82 -5.68
C SER A 74 5.46 2.59 -6.94
N ARG A 75 5.15 3.88 -6.84
CA ARG A 75 4.88 4.73 -8.02
C ARG A 75 6.12 4.98 -8.84
N LEU A 76 7.24 5.28 -8.18
CA LEU A 76 8.53 5.45 -8.83
C LEU A 76 8.88 4.19 -9.65
N TYR A 77 8.64 3.02 -9.07
CA TYR A 77 8.74 1.72 -9.73
C TYR A 77 7.85 1.64 -10.98
N ARG A 78 6.54 1.94 -10.85
CA ARG A 78 5.59 1.86 -11.98
C ARG A 78 5.88 2.86 -13.10
N HIS A 79 6.24 4.10 -12.77
CA HIS A 79 6.52 5.12 -13.78
C HIS A 79 7.79 4.81 -14.59
N LEU A 80 8.81 4.23 -13.93
CA LEU A 80 10.05 3.87 -14.60
C LEU A 80 9.97 2.56 -15.37
N SER A 81 9.21 1.58 -14.88
CA SER A 81 9.03 0.30 -15.58
C SER A 81 8.07 0.38 -16.76
N LEU A 82 6.93 1.06 -16.61
CA LEU A 82 5.86 1.00 -17.61
C LEU A 82 5.86 2.20 -18.57
N ARG A 83 5.91 3.43 -18.05
CA ARG A 83 5.54 4.62 -18.85
C ARG A 83 6.71 5.31 -19.51
N HIS A 84 7.94 5.02 -19.14
CA HIS A 84 9.15 5.67 -19.67
C HIS A 84 9.15 7.21 -19.57
N ASP A 85 8.17 7.80 -18.86
CA ASP A 85 7.92 9.23 -18.89
C ASP A 85 7.86 9.81 -17.49
N PHE A 86 9.01 10.32 -17.07
CA PHE A 86 9.18 11.02 -15.82
C PHE A 86 8.71 12.48 -15.88
N GLN A 87 8.32 12.98 -17.07
CA GLN A 87 8.14 14.43 -17.26
C GLN A 87 6.80 14.95 -16.73
N THR A 88 5.82 14.09 -16.48
CA THR A 88 4.46 14.52 -16.18
C THR A 88 4.22 14.84 -14.69
N GLN A 89 5.08 14.39 -13.78
CA GLN A 89 4.91 14.67 -12.34
C GLN A 89 5.97 15.63 -11.80
N PRO A 90 5.57 16.74 -11.14
CA PRO A 90 6.52 17.64 -10.51
C PRO A 90 7.22 16.94 -9.34
N SER A 91 8.54 17.08 -9.22
CA SER A 91 9.33 16.47 -8.13
C SER A 91 8.79 16.81 -6.74
N VAL A 92 8.17 17.98 -6.58
CA VAL A 92 7.51 18.42 -5.34
C VAL A 92 6.43 17.44 -4.89
N ALA A 93 5.71 16.79 -5.81
CA ALA A 93 4.69 15.80 -5.48
C ALA A 93 5.28 14.54 -4.84
N TYR A 94 6.49 14.12 -5.22
CA TYR A 94 7.19 13.02 -4.56
C TYR A 94 7.72 13.46 -3.19
N LEU A 95 8.29 14.67 -3.12
CA LEU A 95 8.88 15.18 -1.89
C LEU A 95 7.85 15.36 -0.76
N SER A 96 6.62 15.74 -1.09
CA SER A 96 5.57 15.93 -0.08
C SER A 96 4.87 14.64 0.37
N GLN A 97 5.07 13.50 -0.30
CA GLN A 97 4.32 12.28 -0.01
C GLN A 97 4.53 11.75 1.42
N PRO A 98 5.76 11.63 1.96
CA PRO A 98 5.98 11.19 3.34
C PRO A 98 5.22 12.04 4.35
N LEU A 99 5.32 13.37 4.22
CA LEU A 99 4.65 14.34 5.08
C LEU A 99 3.12 14.24 4.96
N ALA A 100 2.61 14.14 3.73
CA ALA A 100 1.19 13.98 3.51
C ALA A 100 0.68 12.68 4.16
N GLY A 101 1.48 11.60 4.14
CA GLY A 101 1.13 10.36 4.80
C GLY A 101 1.15 10.46 6.33
N MET A 102 2.07 11.24 6.90
CA MET A 102 2.04 11.54 8.33
C MET A 102 0.75 12.26 8.71
N VAL A 103 0.34 13.27 7.92
CA VAL A 103 -0.92 13.98 8.12
C VAL A 103 -2.11 13.04 7.95
N ALA A 104 -2.11 12.17 6.94
CA ALA A 104 -3.16 11.17 6.73
C ALA A 104 -3.26 10.19 7.91
N GLY A 105 -2.12 9.79 8.48
CA GLY A 105 -2.05 9.04 9.72
C GLY A 105 -2.73 9.79 10.86
N ILE A 106 -2.33 11.03 11.14
CA ILE A 106 -2.93 11.86 12.19
C ILE A 106 -4.44 12.01 11.99
N ILE A 107 -4.89 12.26 10.76
CA ILE A 107 -6.32 12.33 10.43
C ILE A 107 -7.01 10.99 10.73
N SER A 108 -6.39 9.86 10.38
CA SER A 108 -6.91 8.53 10.72
C SER A 108 -7.02 8.32 12.23
N LEU A 109 -6.04 8.80 13.02
CA LEU A 109 -6.14 8.80 14.48
C LEU A 109 -7.32 9.65 14.91
N LEU A 110 -7.46 10.89 14.44
CA LEU A 110 -8.54 11.78 14.85
C LEU A 110 -9.92 11.21 14.51
N LEU A 111 -10.08 10.61 13.32
CA LEU A 111 -11.34 10.01 12.89
C LEU A 111 -11.76 8.78 13.72
N ILE A 112 -10.82 8.12 14.39
CA ILE A 112 -11.07 6.89 15.14
C ILE A 112 -11.05 7.17 16.65
N ALA A 113 -10.00 7.82 17.12
CA ALA A 113 -9.76 8.12 18.53
C ALA A 113 -10.66 9.24 19.07
N VAL A 114 -11.04 10.25 18.28
CA VAL A 114 -11.94 11.31 18.79
C VAL A 114 -13.35 10.78 19.00
N PRO A 115 -14.00 10.09 18.05
CA PRO A 115 -15.31 9.50 18.31
C PRO A 115 -15.25 8.48 19.45
N ALA A 116 -14.18 7.68 19.52
CA ALA A 116 -13.92 6.77 20.62
C ALA A 116 -13.91 7.48 21.99
N ALA A 117 -13.11 8.55 22.12
CA ALA A 117 -12.99 9.33 23.35
C ALA A 117 -14.31 10.03 23.71
N LEU A 118 -15.01 10.60 22.72
CA LEU A 118 -16.32 11.22 22.94
C LEU A 118 -17.36 10.21 23.41
N ILE A 119 -17.33 8.98 22.88
CA ILE A 119 -18.20 7.89 23.33
C ILE A 119 -17.84 7.50 24.77
N THR A 120 -16.55 7.37 25.11
CA THR A 120 -16.16 7.03 26.49
C THR A 120 -16.53 8.12 27.49
N ASP A 121 -16.31 9.39 27.16
CA ASP A 121 -16.67 10.53 28.01
C ASP A 121 -18.18 10.67 28.16
N PHE A 122 -18.93 10.40 27.08
CA PHE A 122 -20.39 10.35 27.11
C PHE A 122 -20.88 9.24 28.03
N ILE A 123 -20.33 8.02 27.92
CA ILE A 123 -20.72 6.89 28.78
C ILE A 123 -20.37 7.19 30.24
N SER A 124 -19.18 7.71 30.54
CA SER A 124 -18.80 8.04 31.93
C SER A 124 -19.66 9.16 32.51
N SER A 125 -20.00 10.18 31.71
CA SER A 125 -20.92 11.24 32.12
C SER A 125 -22.32 10.68 32.36
N PHE A 126 -22.77 9.75 31.52
CA PHE A 126 -24.04 9.08 31.66
C PHE A 126 -24.09 8.20 32.92
N ASP A 127 -23.01 7.49 33.27
CA ASP A 127 -22.89 6.72 34.51
C ASP A 127 -23.02 7.62 35.74
N THR A 128 -22.34 8.77 35.75
CA THR A 128 -22.46 9.72 36.88
C THR A 128 -23.87 10.30 37.01
N LEU A 129 -24.55 10.54 35.88
CA LEU A 129 -25.93 11.03 35.84
C LEU A 129 -26.90 9.94 36.31
N LEU A 130 -26.72 8.69 35.86
CA LEU A 130 -27.50 7.54 36.32
C LEU A 130 -27.31 7.29 37.82
N ALA A 131 -26.08 7.39 38.33
CA ALA A 131 -25.78 7.25 39.76
C ALA A 131 -26.41 8.40 40.59
N ALA A 132 -26.49 9.61 40.04
CA ALA A 132 -27.20 10.71 40.68
C ALA A 132 -28.74 10.50 40.69
N LEU A 133 -29.27 9.85 39.66
CA LEU A 133 -30.71 9.52 39.53
C LEU A 133 -31.10 8.19 40.21
N SER A 134 -30.13 7.34 40.56
CA SER A 134 -30.36 6.00 41.15
C SER A 134 -30.84 6.03 42.60
N PHE A 135 -31.36 7.16 43.09
CA PHE A 135 -32.18 7.21 44.30
C PHE A 135 -33.41 6.29 44.24
N THR A 136 -33.74 5.76 43.05
CA THR A 136 -34.76 4.74 42.85
C THR A 136 -34.14 3.44 42.35
N ASN A 137 -34.41 2.32 43.04
CA ASN A 137 -33.96 0.96 42.67
C ASN A 137 -34.33 0.52 41.24
N LEU A 138 -35.17 1.30 40.54
CA LEU A 138 -35.66 1.03 39.19
C LEU A 138 -34.60 1.26 38.10
N LEU A 139 -33.58 2.08 38.36
CA LEU A 139 -32.52 2.41 37.39
C LEU A 139 -31.18 1.71 37.66
N ALA A 140 -31.05 1.00 38.78
CA ALA A 140 -29.85 0.23 39.13
C ALA A 140 -29.34 -0.71 38.00
N PRO A 141 -30.18 -1.51 37.32
CA PRO A 141 -29.70 -2.39 36.24
C PRO A 141 -29.21 -1.63 35.01
N PHE A 142 -29.70 -0.41 34.78
CA PHE A 142 -29.18 0.45 33.71
C PHE A 142 -27.81 1.01 34.05
N ALA A 143 -27.60 1.48 35.30
CA ALA A 143 -26.30 1.95 35.76
C ALA A 143 -25.23 0.83 35.69
N GLU A 144 -25.57 -0.40 36.07
CA GLU A 144 -24.68 -1.55 35.96
C GLU A 144 -24.37 -1.88 34.49
N PHE A 145 -25.38 -1.85 33.61
CA PHE A 145 -25.20 -2.07 32.17
C PHE A 145 -24.26 -1.02 31.56
N PHE A 146 -24.48 0.27 31.80
CA PHE A 146 -23.66 1.34 31.22
C PHE A 146 -22.24 1.38 31.83
N GLY A 147 -22.07 1.11 33.12
CA GLY A 147 -20.74 0.98 33.73
C GLY A 147 -19.94 -0.19 33.17
N THR A 148 -20.60 -1.33 32.90
CA THR A 148 -19.98 -2.47 32.22
C THR A 148 -19.62 -2.13 30.78
N LEU A 149 -20.49 -1.39 30.09
CA LEU A 149 -20.28 -0.98 28.70
C LEU A 149 -19.13 0.04 28.59
N GLY A 150 -19.09 1.03 29.48
CA GLY A 150 -18.05 2.07 29.54
C GLY A 150 -16.67 1.51 29.83
N SER A 151 -16.55 0.65 30.84
CA SER A 151 -15.29 -0.03 31.16
C SER A 151 -14.82 -0.92 30.01
N ALA A 152 -15.72 -1.68 29.37
CA ALA A 152 -15.41 -2.49 28.20
C ALA A 152 -14.93 -1.64 27.01
N PHE A 153 -15.52 -0.47 26.77
CA PHE A 153 -15.12 0.45 25.71
C PHE A 153 -13.72 1.05 25.97
N VAL A 154 -13.46 1.56 27.18
CA VAL A 154 -12.14 2.10 27.56
C VAL A 154 -11.06 1.02 27.42
N GLU A 155 -11.34 -0.19 27.89
CA GLU A 155 -10.42 -1.32 27.78
C GLU A 155 -10.22 -1.77 26.31
N THR A 156 -11.24 -1.62 25.46
CA THR A 156 -11.12 -1.86 24.01
C THR A 156 -10.19 -0.85 23.35
N PHE A 157 -10.31 0.43 23.66
CA PHE A 157 -9.46 1.48 23.07
C PHE A 157 -8.03 1.47 23.59
N ARG A 158 -7.79 0.97 24.80
CA ARG A 158 -6.44 0.73 25.33
C ARG A 158 -5.84 -0.60 24.86
N SER A 159 -6.62 -1.44 24.19
CA SER A 159 -6.15 -2.77 23.79
C SER A 159 -5.06 -2.68 22.71
N PRO A 160 -4.03 -3.55 22.77
CA PRO A 160 -3.03 -3.66 21.71
C PRO A 160 -3.64 -3.97 20.33
N ALA A 161 -4.78 -4.67 20.28
CA ALA A 161 -5.52 -4.94 19.05
C ALA A 161 -6.00 -3.65 18.37
N PHE A 162 -6.59 -2.74 19.16
CA PHE A 162 -7.06 -1.46 18.65
C PHE A 162 -5.90 -0.55 18.21
N VAL A 163 -4.81 -0.52 18.98
CA VAL A 163 -3.59 0.22 18.57
C VAL A 163 -3.04 -0.35 17.26
N SER A 164 -2.97 -1.67 17.11
CA SER A 164 -2.54 -2.31 15.85
C SER A 164 -3.43 -1.92 14.68
N LEU A 165 -4.75 -1.87 14.89
CA LEU A 165 -5.72 -1.44 13.89
C LEU A 165 -5.51 0.03 13.49
N GLN A 166 -5.29 0.91 14.47
CA GLN A 166 -5.00 2.31 14.19
C GLN A 166 -3.71 2.48 13.38
N LEU A 167 -2.64 1.77 13.73
CA LEU A 167 -1.39 1.81 12.99
C LEU A 167 -1.58 1.27 11.56
N LEU A 168 -2.30 0.16 11.38
CA LEU A 168 -2.59 -0.37 10.05
C LEU A 168 -3.40 0.61 9.20
N LEU A 169 -4.44 1.23 9.77
CA LEU A 169 -5.26 2.22 9.08
C LEU A 169 -4.45 3.46 8.72
N ALA A 170 -3.55 3.91 9.60
CA ALA A 170 -2.63 4.99 9.31
C ALA A 170 -1.70 4.64 8.13
N TRP A 171 -1.16 3.42 8.10
CA TRP A 171 -0.34 2.94 7.00
C TRP A 171 -1.13 2.94 5.68
N ILE A 172 -2.34 2.37 5.67
CA ILE A 172 -3.24 2.31 4.50
C ILE A 172 -3.58 3.72 4.02
N ALA A 173 -3.94 4.63 4.95
CA ALA A 173 -4.24 6.02 4.63
C ALA A 173 -3.04 6.71 3.98
N GLY A 174 -1.84 6.54 4.53
CA GLY A 174 -0.60 7.02 3.94
C GLY A 174 -0.34 6.43 2.56
N PHE A 175 -0.56 5.13 2.37
CA PHE A 175 -0.33 4.43 1.11
C PHE A 175 -1.28 4.89 -0.02
N TYR A 176 -2.55 5.11 0.29
CA TYR A 176 -3.59 5.44 -0.71
C TYR A 176 -3.94 6.92 -0.86
N GLN A 177 -3.36 7.82 -0.06
CA GLN A 177 -3.70 9.26 -0.06
C GLN A 177 -3.81 9.92 -1.45
N GLU A 178 -2.87 9.64 -2.36
CA GLU A 178 -2.83 10.32 -3.65
C GLU A 178 -3.87 9.73 -4.62
N TRP A 179 -4.37 8.51 -4.41
CA TRP A 179 -5.50 8.02 -5.20
C TRP A 179 -6.75 8.83 -4.90
N GLY A 180 -7.01 9.13 -3.63
CA GLY A 180 -8.07 10.06 -3.23
C GLY A 180 -7.91 11.45 -3.88
N LEU A 181 -6.68 11.98 -3.90
CA LEU A 181 -6.40 13.27 -4.56
C LEU A 181 -6.59 13.23 -6.09
N LYS A 182 -6.24 12.12 -6.74
CA LYS A 182 -6.46 11.96 -8.19
C LYS A 182 -7.94 11.90 -8.53
N GLN A 183 -8.74 11.20 -7.73
CA GLN A 183 -10.18 11.12 -7.92
C GLN A 183 -10.86 12.49 -7.74
N ILE A 184 -10.42 13.30 -6.77
CA ILE A 184 -10.89 14.68 -6.60
C ILE A 184 -10.51 15.54 -7.82
N LYS A 185 -9.30 15.38 -8.36
CA LYS A 185 -8.86 16.13 -9.55
C LYS A 185 -9.58 15.71 -10.83
N SER A 186 -9.85 14.42 -11.03
CA SER A 186 -10.59 13.95 -12.21
C SER A 186 -12.04 14.42 -12.19
N LEU A 187 -12.70 14.43 -11.02
CA LEU A 187 -14.03 15.02 -10.85
C LEU A 187 -14.08 16.51 -11.23
N GLY A 188 -12.96 17.23 -11.14
CA GLY A 188 -12.85 18.61 -11.60
C GLY A 188 -12.45 18.79 -13.07
N LYS A 189 -11.91 17.76 -13.73
CA LYS A 189 -11.30 17.86 -15.07
C LYS A 189 -12.19 17.38 -16.20
N ASP A 190 -13.12 16.45 -15.92
CA ASP A 190 -14.09 15.93 -16.89
C ASP A 190 -15.10 17.00 -17.40
N ALA A 191 -15.08 18.20 -16.83
CA ALA A 191 -15.82 19.36 -17.33
C ALA A 191 -15.11 20.12 -18.47
N SER A 192 -13.86 19.78 -18.83
CA SER A 192 -13.07 20.59 -19.76
C SER A 192 -12.38 19.79 -20.86
N LYS A 193 -13.07 19.76 -22.02
CA LYS A 193 -12.61 19.49 -23.39
C LYS A 193 -12.55 18.02 -23.86
N PRO A 194 -13.50 17.60 -24.71
CA PRO A 194 -13.30 16.50 -25.63
C PRO A 194 -12.50 16.99 -26.85
N GLY A 195 -11.55 16.19 -27.32
CA GLY A 195 -10.89 16.39 -28.62
C GLY A 195 -9.45 16.89 -28.53
N GLN A 196 -8.53 15.99 -28.18
CA GLN A 196 -7.16 16.12 -28.66
C GLN A 196 -6.62 14.73 -29.00
N ASP A 197 -6.74 14.40 -30.29
CA ASP A 197 -6.18 13.19 -30.90
C ASP A 197 -4.66 13.16 -30.67
N SER A 198 -4.22 12.17 -29.90
CA SER A 198 -2.82 11.84 -29.72
C SER A 198 -2.36 11.04 -30.93
N SER A 199 -1.88 11.76 -31.94
CA SER A 199 -0.97 11.22 -32.96
C SER A 199 0.39 10.97 -32.31
N GLU A 200 0.42 9.99 -31.40
CA GLU A 200 1.63 9.52 -30.74
C GLU A 200 2.39 8.64 -31.72
N GLY A 201 3.64 9.01 -31.99
CA GLY A 201 4.45 8.45 -33.06
C GLY A 201 4.49 6.92 -33.00
N GLN A 202 4.06 6.30 -34.10
CA GLN A 202 4.09 4.87 -34.31
C GLN A 202 5.52 4.36 -34.08
N VAL A 203 5.75 3.72 -32.93
CA VAL A 203 6.98 2.97 -32.67
C VAL A 203 7.00 1.87 -33.70
N VAL A 204 7.99 1.88 -34.59
CA VAL A 204 8.19 0.81 -35.57
C VAL A 204 8.43 -0.46 -34.77
N ASP A 205 7.46 -1.36 -34.82
CA ASP A 205 7.53 -2.65 -34.17
C ASP A 205 8.59 -3.47 -34.90
N VAL A 206 9.71 -3.77 -34.22
CA VAL A 206 10.82 -4.53 -34.80
C VAL A 206 10.37 -5.96 -35.10
N ASP A 207 9.33 -6.44 -34.42
CA ASP A 207 8.70 -7.74 -34.65
C ASP A 207 7.85 -7.74 -35.93
N ALA A 208 7.57 -6.58 -36.53
CA ALA A 208 6.88 -6.45 -37.81
C ALA A 208 7.81 -6.41 -39.03
N LEU A 209 9.13 -6.47 -38.83
CA LEU A 209 10.10 -6.56 -39.93
C LEU A 209 10.20 -8.02 -40.41
N ASP A 210 10.27 -8.22 -41.73
CA ASP A 210 10.44 -9.53 -42.35
C ASP A 210 11.76 -10.16 -41.86
N GLU A 211 11.68 -11.40 -41.35
CA GLU A 211 12.82 -12.18 -40.85
C GLU A 211 13.90 -12.36 -41.93
N ASN A 212 13.53 -12.27 -43.22
CA ASN A 212 14.43 -12.37 -44.36
C ASN A 212 15.21 -11.08 -44.66
N ASP A 213 14.90 -9.96 -43.99
CA ASP A 213 15.62 -8.71 -44.21
C ASP A 213 17.05 -8.81 -43.61
N PRO A 214 18.14 -8.65 -44.39
CA PRO A 214 19.50 -8.62 -43.85
C PRO A 214 19.72 -7.54 -42.77
N PHE A 215 18.87 -6.51 -42.69
CA PHE A 215 18.87 -5.54 -41.60
C PHE A 215 18.39 -6.13 -40.26
N TYR A 216 17.52 -7.15 -40.26
CA TYR A 216 17.03 -7.83 -39.05
C TYR A 216 18.17 -8.50 -38.28
N TYR A 217 18.97 -9.34 -38.96
CA TYR A 217 20.09 -10.06 -38.34
C TYR A 217 21.15 -9.11 -37.77
N LYS A 218 21.41 -8.00 -38.48
CA LYS A 218 22.35 -6.98 -38.01
C LYS A 218 21.81 -6.28 -36.76
N ALA A 219 20.54 -5.89 -36.75
CA ALA A 219 19.91 -5.24 -35.61
C ALA A 219 19.88 -6.15 -34.36
N SER A 220 19.48 -7.42 -34.53
CA SER A 220 19.42 -8.41 -33.45
C SER A 220 20.81 -8.71 -32.86
N TYR A 221 21.85 -8.82 -33.70
CA TYR A 221 23.22 -9.01 -33.23
C TYR A 221 23.75 -7.82 -32.39
N TYR A 222 23.46 -6.58 -32.79
CA TYR A 222 23.83 -5.41 -32.00
C TYR A 222 23.06 -5.32 -30.68
N GLN A 223 21.78 -5.70 -30.68
CA GLN A 223 20.99 -5.80 -29.45
C GLN A 223 21.59 -6.84 -28.51
N TYR A 224 21.89 -8.05 -29.00
CA TYR A 224 22.48 -9.14 -28.22
C TYR A 224 23.83 -8.75 -27.58
N ARG A 225 24.76 -8.17 -28.35
CA ARG A 225 26.05 -7.72 -27.80
C ARG A 225 25.90 -6.62 -26.76
N ARG A 226 24.94 -5.71 -26.95
CA ARG A 226 24.64 -4.66 -25.98
C ARG A 226 24.06 -5.28 -24.71
N LEU A 227 23.14 -6.23 -24.82
CA LEU A 227 22.55 -6.95 -23.69
C LEU A 227 23.62 -7.65 -22.86
N LEU A 228 24.56 -8.38 -23.46
CA LEU A 228 25.64 -9.07 -22.73
C LEU A 228 26.53 -8.11 -21.93
N ARG A 229 26.95 -7.00 -22.53
CA ARG A 229 27.79 -6.02 -21.83
C ARG A 229 27.03 -5.35 -20.67
N TRP A 230 25.75 -5.06 -20.89
CA TRP A 230 24.92 -4.36 -19.91
C TRP A 230 24.49 -5.28 -18.77
N SER A 231 24.12 -6.53 -19.07
CA SER A 231 23.78 -7.55 -18.08
C SER A 231 24.98 -7.86 -17.19
N TYR A 232 26.20 -7.92 -17.74
CA TYR A 232 27.39 -8.13 -16.93
C TYR A 232 27.67 -6.96 -15.98
N THR A 233 27.74 -5.72 -16.49
CA THR A 233 28.09 -4.57 -15.64
C THR A 233 27.01 -4.22 -14.63
N TRP A 234 25.75 -4.18 -15.06
CA TRP A 234 24.64 -3.75 -14.20
C TRP A 234 23.99 -4.90 -13.45
N GLY A 235 23.94 -6.11 -14.01
CA GLY A 235 23.45 -7.29 -13.31
C GLY A 235 24.31 -7.61 -12.09
N ILE A 236 25.65 -7.53 -12.20
CA ILE A 236 26.55 -7.69 -11.04
C ILE A 236 26.27 -6.64 -9.98
N PHE A 237 26.09 -5.38 -10.36
CA PHE A 237 25.74 -4.31 -9.41
C PHE A 237 24.41 -4.60 -8.70
N ILE A 238 23.38 -5.04 -9.42
CA ILE A 238 22.07 -5.42 -8.84
C ILE A 238 22.22 -6.61 -7.89
N ILE A 239 23.05 -7.62 -8.22
CA ILE A 239 23.33 -8.77 -7.35
C ILE A 239 24.02 -8.31 -6.06
N ILE A 240 25.06 -7.47 -6.14
CA ILE A 240 25.75 -6.92 -4.97
C ILE A 240 24.77 -6.13 -4.11
N TYR A 241 23.95 -5.28 -4.73
CA TYR A 241 22.91 -4.54 -4.04
C TYR A 241 21.91 -5.46 -3.32
N GLY A 242 21.43 -6.50 -4.00
CA GLY A 242 20.55 -7.51 -3.42
C GLY A 242 21.20 -8.23 -2.23
N LEU A 243 22.49 -8.55 -2.33
CA LEU A 243 23.26 -9.17 -1.25
C LEU A 243 23.41 -8.22 -0.04
N VAL A 244 23.71 -6.94 -0.27
CA VAL A 244 23.77 -5.94 0.80
C VAL A 244 22.43 -5.84 1.53
N TRP A 245 21.31 -5.81 0.79
CA TRP A 245 19.98 -5.81 1.40
C TRP A 245 19.65 -7.10 2.13
N PHE A 246 20.05 -8.25 1.60
CA PHE A 246 19.88 -9.53 2.26
C PHE A 246 20.59 -9.54 3.62
N VAL A 247 21.86 -9.14 3.65
CA VAL A 247 22.63 -9.02 4.89
C VAL A 247 22.01 -7.99 5.83
N ALA A 248 21.62 -6.82 5.33
CA ALA A 248 20.96 -5.79 6.13
C ALA A 248 19.64 -6.30 6.76
N SER A 249 18.84 -7.05 6.01
CA SER A 249 17.62 -7.68 6.53
C SER A 249 17.93 -8.75 7.58
N LEU A 250 18.98 -9.56 7.41
CA LEU A 250 19.39 -10.53 8.44
C LEU A 250 19.86 -9.84 9.73
N VAL A 251 20.62 -8.76 9.61
CA VAL A 251 21.04 -7.94 10.77
C VAL A 251 19.82 -7.32 11.43
N ALA A 252 18.89 -6.74 10.67
CA ALA A 252 17.65 -6.19 11.21
C ALA A 252 16.76 -7.26 11.88
N PHE A 253 16.75 -8.49 11.35
CA PHE A 253 16.05 -9.62 11.95
C PHE A 253 16.66 -10.01 13.31
N ALA A 254 17.98 -10.21 13.35
CA ALA A 254 18.69 -10.57 14.58
C ALA A 254 18.61 -9.47 15.64
N TRP A 255 18.75 -8.20 15.22
CA TRP A 255 18.61 -7.06 16.11
C TRP A 255 17.16 -6.88 16.58
N GLY A 256 16.17 -7.01 15.71
CA GLY A 256 14.75 -6.95 16.08
C GLY A 256 14.37 -8.02 17.09
N TRP A 257 14.97 -9.20 17.01
CA TRP A 257 14.79 -10.27 18.00
C TRP A 257 15.34 -9.90 19.38
N GLN A 258 16.51 -9.27 19.43
CA GLN A 258 17.10 -8.78 20.70
C GLN A 258 16.32 -7.60 21.26
N ALA A 259 16.00 -6.62 20.40
CA ALA A 259 15.21 -5.45 20.75
C ALA A 259 13.82 -5.83 21.29
N LEU A 260 13.22 -6.93 20.82
CA LEU A 260 11.96 -7.41 21.38
C LEU A 260 12.06 -7.71 22.88
N ALA A 261 13.20 -8.23 23.35
CA ALA A 261 13.42 -8.46 24.78
C ALA A 261 13.59 -7.13 25.54
N ASP A 262 14.37 -6.20 25.00
CA ASP A 262 14.65 -4.90 25.62
C ASP A 262 13.39 -4.02 25.71
N TYR A 263 12.54 -4.06 24.68
CA TYR A 263 11.32 -3.26 24.58
C TYR A 263 10.07 -4.00 25.08
N ALA A 264 10.18 -5.25 25.56
CA ALA A 264 9.04 -5.97 26.13
C ALA A 264 8.41 -5.19 27.30
N GLU A 265 9.23 -4.45 28.04
CA GLU A 265 8.84 -3.64 29.19
C GLU A 265 8.44 -2.20 28.84
N SER A 266 8.47 -1.79 27.55
CA SER A 266 8.10 -0.42 27.17
C SER A 266 6.66 -0.11 27.58
N SER A 267 6.47 1.05 28.20
CA SER A 267 5.16 1.54 28.66
C SER A 267 4.19 1.84 27.50
N TYR A 268 4.69 1.96 26.27
CA TYR A 268 3.90 2.34 25.12
C TYR A 268 3.58 1.16 24.20
N PRO A 269 2.30 0.76 24.06
CA PRO A 269 1.92 -0.40 23.26
C PRO A 269 2.29 -0.26 21.78
N ALA A 270 2.25 0.96 21.23
CA ALA A 270 2.61 1.21 19.84
C ALA A 270 4.10 0.92 19.56
N VAL A 271 5.00 1.34 20.46
CA VAL A 271 6.45 1.10 20.32
C VAL A 271 6.73 -0.41 20.36
N ARG A 272 6.14 -1.12 21.33
CA ARG A 272 6.26 -2.58 21.42
C ARG A 272 5.80 -3.29 20.15
N LEU A 273 4.64 -2.90 19.61
CA LEU A 273 4.11 -3.50 18.38
C LEU A 273 5.03 -3.29 17.19
N ILE A 274 5.61 -2.09 17.03
CA ILE A 274 6.52 -1.80 15.92
C ILE A 274 7.85 -2.53 16.07
N VAL A 275 8.42 -2.60 17.28
CA VAL A 275 9.64 -3.37 17.54
C VAL A 275 9.41 -4.86 17.29
N ALA A 276 8.28 -5.40 17.76
CA ALA A 276 7.87 -6.78 17.49
C ALA A 276 7.60 -7.06 16.00
N ALA A 277 7.27 -6.03 15.21
CA ALA A 277 7.09 -6.16 13.76
C ALA A 277 8.42 -6.25 13.00
N LEU A 278 9.55 -5.82 13.58
CA LEU A 278 10.83 -5.73 12.87
C LEU A 278 11.31 -7.07 12.28
N PRO A 279 11.27 -8.21 12.99
CA PRO A 279 11.64 -9.50 12.40
C PRO A 279 10.77 -9.87 11.19
N VAL A 280 9.47 -9.56 11.24
CA VAL A 280 8.54 -9.85 10.14
C VAL A 280 8.75 -8.89 8.96
N ALA A 281 9.01 -7.61 9.24
CA ALA A 281 9.40 -6.63 8.23
C ALA A 281 10.72 -7.02 7.56
N ALA A 282 11.73 -7.44 8.33
CA ALA A 282 12.99 -7.94 7.83
C ALA A 282 12.82 -9.18 6.94
N ALA A 283 11.96 -10.13 7.35
CA ALA A 283 11.59 -11.28 6.54
C ALA A 283 10.93 -10.85 5.21
N GLY A 284 10.06 -9.84 5.23
CA GLY A 284 9.52 -9.21 4.02
C GLY A 284 10.59 -8.57 3.14
N GLY A 285 11.60 -7.93 3.73
CA GLY A 285 12.79 -7.44 3.01
C GLY A 285 13.53 -8.55 2.28
N VAL A 286 13.77 -9.68 2.94
CA VAL A 286 14.36 -10.88 2.31
C VAL A 286 13.49 -11.40 1.16
N GLY A 287 12.18 -11.48 1.34
CA GLY A 287 11.24 -11.84 0.25
C GLY A 287 11.35 -10.89 -0.96
N GLY A 288 11.53 -9.59 -0.69
CA GLY A 288 11.77 -8.57 -1.71
C GLY A 288 13.10 -8.76 -2.46
N VAL A 289 14.16 -9.19 -1.77
CA VAL A 289 15.44 -9.55 -2.41
C VAL A 289 15.28 -10.79 -3.31
N VAL A 290 14.53 -11.80 -2.85
CA VAL A 290 14.24 -12.98 -3.69
C VAL A 290 13.46 -12.59 -4.94
N LYS A 291 12.47 -11.69 -4.82
CA LYS A 291 11.74 -11.14 -5.97
C LYS A 291 12.68 -10.41 -6.93
N LEU A 292 13.64 -9.63 -6.41
CA LEU A 292 14.67 -8.94 -7.19
C LEU A 292 15.53 -9.91 -7.98
N LEU A 293 16.04 -10.95 -7.35
CA LEU A 293 16.86 -11.95 -8.04
C LEU A 293 16.05 -12.73 -9.08
N ASN A 294 14.80 -13.08 -8.76
CA ASN A 294 13.90 -13.75 -9.71
C ASN A 294 13.59 -12.85 -10.93
N SER A 295 13.29 -11.57 -10.69
CA SER A 295 13.04 -10.60 -11.76
C SER A 295 14.29 -10.40 -12.63
N LEU A 296 15.47 -10.31 -12.02
CA LEU A 296 16.74 -10.21 -12.73
C LEU A 296 16.99 -11.47 -13.58
N TYR A 297 16.76 -12.65 -13.03
CA TYR A 297 16.87 -13.92 -13.74
C TYR A 297 15.95 -13.97 -14.97
N LEU A 298 14.68 -13.57 -14.80
CA LEU A 298 13.70 -13.54 -15.88
C LEU A 298 14.14 -12.60 -17.01
N HIS A 299 14.58 -11.38 -16.69
CA HIS A 299 14.98 -10.39 -17.71
C HIS A 299 16.32 -10.69 -18.37
N VAL A 300 17.25 -11.32 -17.66
CA VAL A 300 18.58 -11.65 -18.21
C VAL A 300 18.55 -12.97 -18.98
N SER A 301 17.90 -14.01 -18.44
CA SER A 301 18.01 -15.38 -18.96
C SER A 301 16.85 -15.78 -19.85
N VAL A 302 15.62 -15.42 -19.48
CA VAL A 302 14.41 -15.88 -20.17
C VAL A 302 14.01 -14.92 -21.28
N LYS A 303 13.79 -13.65 -20.93
CA LYS A 303 13.33 -12.63 -21.87
C LYS A 303 14.46 -11.95 -22.65
N GLN A 304 15.69 -12.00 -22.12
CA GLN A 304 16.87 -11.34 -22.68
C GLN A 304 16.64 -9.84 -22.99
N ASP A 305 15.75 -9.18 -22.25
CA ASP A 305 15.30 -7.79 -22.47
C ASP A 305 15.86 -6.85 -21.40
N PHE A 306 17.06 -7.13 -20.89
CA PHE A 306 17.66 -6.36 -19.82
C PHE A 306 17.94 -4.91 -20.25
N HIS A 307 17.08 -4.00 -19.77
CA HIS A 307 17.19 -2.56 -19.99
C HIS A 307 17.46 -1.80 -18.69
N LEU A 308 18.25 -0.72 -18.79
CA LEU A 308 18.53 0.18 -17.65
C LEU A 308 17.27 0.81 -17.03
N ASN A 309 16.18 0.86 -17.78
CA ASN A 309 14.91 1.41 -17.29
C ASN A 309 14.35 0.57 -16.12
N TYR A 310 14.64 -0.74 -16.10
CA TYR A 310 14.27 -1.63 -15.01
C TYR A 310 15.20 -1.50 -13.78
N LEU A 311 16.30 -0.74 -13.87
CA LEU A 311 17.26 -0.64 -12.76
C LEU A 311 16.61 -0.12 -11.47
N MET A 312 15.71 0.87 -11.57
CA MET A 312 14.95 1.35 -10.41
C MET A 312 13.93 0.33 -9.91
N ALA A 313 13.37 -0.48 -10.80
CA ALA A 313 12.44 -1.51 -10.41
C ALA A 313 13.11 -2.52 -9.45
N TYR A 314 14.35 -2.91 -9.74
CA TYR A 314 15.15 -3.75 -8.85
C TYR A 314 15.49 -3.06 -7.53
N LEU A 315 15.91 -1.79 -7.55
CA LEU A 315 16.30 -1.06 -6.33
C LEU A 315 15.15 -0.95 -5.31
N ILE A 316 13.93 -0.80 -5.78
CA ILE A 316 12.76 -0.54 -4.92
C ILE A 316 12.21 -1.81 -4.26
N GLN A 317 12.40 -2.99 -4.85
CA GLN A 317 11.77 -4.23 -4.41
C GLN A 317 12.08 -4.61 -2.95
N PRO A 318 13.33 -4.59 -2.45
CA PRO A 318 13.61 -4.90 -1.04
C PRO A 318 12.90 -3.96 -0.06
N LEU A 319 12.81 -2.67 -0.39
CA LEU A 319 12.17 -1.66 0.45
C LEU A 319 10.65 -1.84 0.55
N VAL A 320 10.00 -2.08 -0.60
CA VAL A 320 8.56 -2.37 -0.62
C VAL A 320 8.27 -3.67 0.11
N GLY A 321 9.13 -4.68 -0.05
CA GLY A 321 9.01 -5.95 0.67
C GLY A 321 9.10 -5.77 2.18
N PHE A 322 10.04 -4.94 2.64
CA PHE A 322 10.19 -4.60 4.06
C PHE A 322 8.92 -3.95 4.63
N SER A 323 8.40 -2.91 3.94
CA SER A 323 7.18 -2.25 4.41
C SER A 323 5.94 -3.15 4.32
N LEU A 324 5.85 -4.05 3.34
CA LEU A 324 4.73 -4.99 3.26
C LEU A 324 4.79 -6.04 4.37
N GLY A 325 5.99 -6.47 4.78
CA GLY A 325 6.17 -7.32 5.97
C GLY A 325 5.66 -6.64 7.24
N LEU A 326 5.97 -5.35 7.43
CA LEU A 326 5.44 -4.54 8.53
C LEU A 326 3.91 -4.47 8.50
N ALA A 327 3.31 -4.16 7.34
CA ALA A 327 1.85 -4.10 7.19
C ALA A 327 1.20 -5.47 7.46
N MET A 328 1.82 -6.57 7.01
CA MET A 328 1.33 -7.92 7.25
C MET A 328 1.38 -8.31 8.72
N TYR A 329 2.43 -7.93 9.45
CA TYR A 329 2.48 -8.10 10.90
C TYR A 329 1.32 -7.40 11.59
N LEU A 330 1.08 -6.12 11.28
CA LEU A 330 -0.01 -5.35 11.89
C LEU A 330 -1.38 -5.99 11.60
N LEU A 331 -1.60 -6.46 10.37
CA LEU A 331 -2.82 -7.16 9.99
C LEU A 331 -3.07 -8.41 10.84
N ILE A 332 -2.06 -9.27 11.00
CA ILE A 332 -2.18 -10.51 11.77
C ILE A 332 -2.26 -10.21 13.28
N ALA A 333 -1.50 -9.23 13.76
CA ALA A 333 -1.54 -8.79 15.15
C ALA A 333 -2.97 -8.37 15.56
N ILE A 334 -3.68 -7.62 14.70
CA ILE A 334 -5.09 -7.26 14.95
C ILE A 334 -5.94 -8.51 15.15
N GLY A 335 -5.87 -9.47 14.22
CA GLY A 335 -6.64 -10.70 14.29
C GLY A 335 -6.31 -11.54 15.53
N TYR A 336 -5.03 -11.78 15.77
CA TYR A 336 -4.55 -12.57 16.91
C TYR A 336 -4.94 -11.92 18.25
N LEU A 337 -4.67 -10.63 18.42
CA LEU A 337 -4.93 -9.93 19.69
C LEU A 337 -6.43 -9.84 19.98
N THR A 338 -7.25 -9.70 18.94
CA THR A 338 -8.72 -9.72 19.08
C THR A 338 -9.23 -11.10 19.49
N LEU A 339 -8.77 -12.16 18.82
CA LEU A 339 -9.18 -13.53 19.14
C LEU A 339 -8.67 -13.98 20.51
N ASN A 340 -7.43 -13.62 20.86
CA ASN A 340 -6.87 -13.98 22.15
C ASN A 340 -7.69 -13.37 23.28
N ARG A 341 -8.05 -12.08 23.18
CA ARG A 341 -8.93 -11.45 24.17
C ARG A 341 -10.29 -12.15 24.26
N ALA A 342 -10.87 -12.54 23.13
CA ALA A 342 -12.18 -13.21 23.09
C ALA A 342 -12.17 -14.62 23.72
N PHE A 343 -11.08 -15.38 23.58
CA PHE A 343 -11.02 -16.77 24.05
C PHE A 343 -10.30 -16.99 25.37
N SER A 344 -9.25 -16.22 25.67
CA SER A 344 -8.47 -16.39 26.91
C SER A 344 -8.89 -15.44 28.03
N GLY A 345 -9.63 -14.37 27.71
CA GLY A 345 -9.95 -13.29 28.64
C GLY A 345 -8.73 -12.49 29.09
N THR A 346 -7.55 -12.76 28.52
CA THR A 346 -6.30 -12.05 28.84
C THR A 346 -5.92 -11.10 27.72
N THR A 347 -5.41 -9.92 28.10
CA THR A 347 -4.91 -8.90 27.19
C THR A 347 -3.41 -9.10 26.98
N ALA A 348 -3.05 -10.01 26.06
CA ALA A 348 -1.64 -10.16 25.66
C ALA A 348 -1.14 -8.85 25.03
N PRO A 349 0.04 -8.35 25.42
CA PRO A 349 0.57 -7.08 24.93
C PRO A 349 1.04 -7.13 23.47
N PHE A 350 1.36 -8.31 22.95
CA PHE A 350 1.84 -8.58 21.59
C PHE A 350 1.63 -10.06 21.23
N VAL A 351 2.06 -10.47 20.03
CA VAL A 351 2.00 -11.87 19.58
C VAL A 351 3.16 -12.65 20.19
N ASP A 352 2.85 -13.51 21.16
CA ASP A 352 3.81 -14.25 21.98
C ASP A 352 3.84 -15.77 21.68
N VAL A 353 2.83 -16.30 20.98
CA VAL A 353 2.77 -17.71 20.63
C VAL A 353 3.77 -18.04 19.52
N PRO A 354 4.77 -18.93 19.75
CA PRO A 354 5.83 -19.22 18.78
C PRO A 354 5.33 -19.64 17.39
N ALA A 355 4.25 -20.43 17.35
CA ALA A 355 3.63 -20.86 16.09
C ALA A 355 3.07 -19.68 15.27
N VAL A 356 2.45 -18.69 15.94
CA VAL A 356 1.91 -17.50 15.29
C VAL A 356 3.05 -16.59 14.82
N ILE A 357 4.12 -16.45 15.61
CA ILE A 357 5.32 -15.70 15.22
C ILE A 357 5.94 -16.30 13.94
N MET A 358 6.12 -17.62 13.89
CA MET A 358 6.66 -18.30 12.70
C MET A 358 5.76 -18.12 11.48
N LEU A 359 4.44 -18.25 11.66
CA LEU A 359 3.46 -18.00 10.60
C LEU A 359 3.57 -16.57 10.06
N GLN A 360 3.71 -15.58 10.95
CA GLN A 360 3.87 -14.18 10.57
C GLN A 360 5.16 -13.95 9.78
N ILE A 361 6.28 -14.56 10.20
CA ILE A 361 7.55 -14.46 9.47
C ILE A 361 7.40 -15.01 8.04
N VAL A 362 6.76 -16.18 7.89
CA VAL A 362 6.50 -16.79 6.58
C VAL A 362 5.59 -15.91 5.72
N LEU A 363 4.51 -15.38 6.30
CA LEU A 363 3.58 -14.49 5.60
C LEU A 363 4.23 -13.14 5.24
N GLY A 364 5.08 -12.60 6.11
CA GLY A 364 5.88 -11.40 5.84
C GLY A 364 6.82 -11.62 4.66
N TRP A 365 7.57 -12.73 4.67
CA TRP A 365 8.42 -13.14 3.54
C TRP A 365 7.62 -13.34 2.25
N ALA A 366 6.49 -14.05 2.31
CA ALA A 366 5.63 -14.30 1.16
C ALA A 366 5.04 -13.01 0.60
N ALA A 367 4.65 -12.06 1.46
CA ALA A 367 4.19 -10.74 1.05
C ALA A 367 5.29 -9.93 0.37
N GLY A 368 6.51 -10.01 0.91
CA GLY A 368 7.70 -9.42 0.31
C GLY A 368 8.06 -10.02 -1.06
N PHE A 369 7.81 -11.32 -1.27
CA PHE A 369 8.03 -11.98 -2.56
C PHE A 369 6.91 -11.69 -3.57
N ARG A 370 5.64 -11.69 -3.13
CA ARG A 370 4.44 -11.48 -3.96
C ARG A 370 3.86 -10.07 -3.85
N GLN A 371 4.72 -9.07 -3.93
CA GLN A 371 4.35 -7.67 -3.68
C GLN A 371 3.18 -7.19 -4.52
N GLU A 372 3.12 -7.55 -5.81
CA GLU A 372 2.06 -7.12 -6.72
C GLU A 372 0.71 -7.66 -6.27
N THR A 373 0.60 -8.98 -6.11
CA THR A 373 -0.61 -9.64 -5.62
C THR A 373 -1.07 -9.07 -4.29
N VAL A 374 -0.16 -8.89 -3.33
CA VAL A 374 -0.53 -8.36 -2.00
C VAL A 374 -1.01 -6.91 -2.10
N THR A 375 -0.35 -6.05 -2.88
CA THR A 375 -0.82 -4.66 -3.05
C THR A 375 -2.20 -4.59 -3.71
N ASP A 376 -2.49 -5.52 -4.62
CA ASP A 376 -3.80 -5.60 -5.28
C ASP A 376 -4.87 -6.14 -4.31
N THR A 377 -4.53 -7.12 -3.46
CA THR A 377 -5.43 -7.59 -2.40
C THR A 377 -5.73 -6.49 -1.39
N ILE A 378 -4.71 -5.75 -0.92
CA ILE A 378 -4.92 -4.62 0.01
C ILE A 378 -5.82 -3.56 -0.64
N TRP A 379 -5.68 -3.33 -1.94
CA TRP A 379 -6.55 -2.41 -2.68
C TRP A 379 -7.99 -2.88 -2.66
N GLN A 380 -8.25 -4.15 -3.01
CA GLN A 380 -9.59 -4.74 -3.01
C GLN A 380 -10.23 -4.70 -1.61
N ILE A 381 -9.45 -4.98 -0.56
CA ILE A 381 -9.92 -4.89 0.83
C ILE A 381 -10.29 -3.44 1.16
N THR A 382 -9.43 -2.48 0.82
CA THR A 382 -9.68 -1.05 1.07
C THR A 382 -10.95 -0.57 0.36
N GLU A 383 -11.12 -0.95 -0.91
CA GLU A 383 -12.32 -0.64 -1.68
C GLU A 383 -13.59 -1.28 -1.07
N SER A 384 -13.49 -2.52 -0.60
CA SER A 384 -14.57 -3.22 0.09
C SER A 384 -14.96 -2.51 1.39
N VAL A 385 -13.98 -2.09 2.20
CA VAL A 385 -14.20 -1.37 3.46
C VAL A 385 -14.82 0.00 3.21
N VAL A 386 -14.31 0.77 2.23
CA VAL A 386 -14.89 2.06 1.86
C VAL A 386 -16.33 1.91 1.40
N THR A 387 -16.64 0.85 0.65
CA THR A 387 -17.99 0.54 0.19
C THR A 387 -18.90 0.18 1.36
N LEU A 388 -18.41 -0.62 2.30
CA LEU A 388 -19.15 -0.94 3.53
C LEU A 388 -19.43 0.30 4.38
N ILE A 389 -18.44 1.18 4.57
CA ILE A 389 -18.62 2.43 5.31
C ILE A 389 -19.64 3.33 4.62
N LYS A 390 -19.58 3.46 3.30
CA LYS A 390 -20.60 4.19 2.53
C LYS A 390 -21.98 3.59 2.71
N LEU A 391 -22.11 2.27 2.77
CA LEU A 391 -23.37 1.58 3.02
C LEU A 391 -23.90 1.83 4.44
N ILE A 392 -23.04 1.81 5.44
CA ILE A 392 -23.39 2.14 6.83
C ILE A 392 -23.81 3.62 6.93
N LEU A 393 -23.05 4.54 6.35
CA LEU A 393 -23.40 5.97 6.34
C LEU A 393 -24.70 6.24 5.58
N ALA A 394 -24.94 5.51 4.48
CA ALA A 394 -26.20 5.58 3.75
C ALA A 394 -27.37 5.08 4.62
N TYR A 395 -27.16 4.04 5.43
CA TYR A 395 -28.17 3.56 6.37
C TYR A 395 -28.54 4.61 7.43
N PHE A 396 -27.55 5.34 7.97
CA PHE A 396 -27.81 6.40 8.96
C PHE A 396 -28.31 7.72 8.37
N ASN A 397 -28.05 7.99 7.09
CA ASN A 397 -28.53 9.18 6.40
C ASN A 397 -29.39 8.79 5.17
N PRO A 398 -30.69 8.48 5.38
CA PRO A 398 -31.58 8.04 4.31
C PRO A 398 -31.75 9.09 3.22
N VAL A 399 -31.47 10.37 3.48
CA VAL A 399 -31.59 11.45 2.49
C VAL A 399 -30.65 11.23 1.29
N ASN A 400 -29.48 10.60 1.50
CA ASN A 400 -28.55 10.27 0.41
C ASN A 400 -28.93 8.98 -0.35
N LEU A 401 -29.74 8.10 0.24
CA LEU A 401 -30.31 6.93 -0.45
C LEU A 401 -31.42 7.34 -1.43
N PHE A 402 -32.14 8.43 -1.15
CA PHE A 402 -33.30 8.88 -1.92
C PHE A 402 -33.03 10.03 -2.90
N ASP A 403 -31.78 10.21 -3.35
CA ASP A 403 -31.52 11.06 -4.52
C ASP A 403 -31.99 10.33 -5.80
N GLU A 404 -33.31 10.21 -5.95
CA GLU A 404 -33.99 9.58 -7.07
C GLU A 404 -33.56 10.18 -8.41
N GLN A 405 -33.20 11.47 -8.42
CA GLN A 405 -32.63 12.13 -9.60
C GLN A 405 -31.34 11.45 -10.06
N LYS A 406 -30.42 11.18 -9.14
CA LYS A 406 -29.14 10.53 -9.49
C LYS A 406 -29.32 9.07 -9.94
N ARG A 407 -30.32 8.37 -9.39
CA ARG A 407 -30.68 7.02 -9.86
C ARG A 407 -31.31 7.07 -11.26
N ALA A 408 -32.20 8.04 -11.52
CA ALA A 408 -32.82 8.23 -12.82
C ALA A 408 -31.80 8.63 -13.90
N GLU A 409 -30.82 9.48 -13.56
CA GLU A 409 -29.71 9.82 -14.45
C GLU A 409 -28.83 8.62 -14.78
N ARG A 410 -28.47 7.80 -13.77
CA ARG A 410 -27.71 6.55 -14.00
C ARG A 410 -28.50 5.55 -14.84
N ALA A 411 -29.81 5.40 -14.60
CA ALA A 411 -30.66 4.53 -15.41
C ALA A 411 -30.74 4.99 -16.87
N LYS A 412 -30.87 6.30 -17.12
CA LYS A 412 -30.82 6.87 -18.49
C LYS A 412 -29.46 6.65 -19.16
N ALA A 413 -28.35 6.79 -18.43
CA ALA A 413 -27.01 6.54 -18.97
C ALA A 413 -26.77 5.06 -19.32
N ILE A 414 -27.28 4.13 -18.50
CA ILE A 414 -27.23 2.69 -18.80
C ILE A 414 -28.10 2.38 -20.03
N GLN A 415 -29.28 3.00 -20.13
CA GLN A 415 -30.18 2.79 -21.27
C GLN A 415 -29.60 3.33 -22.59
N SER A 416 -28.89 4.47 -22.56
CA SER A 416 -28.20 4.99 -23.75
C SER A 416 -27.02 4.11 -24.18
N GLN A 417 -26.29 3.51 -23.23
CA GLN A 417 -25.25 2.54 -23.54
C GLN A 417 -25.80 1.24 -24.13
N LEU A 418 -26.90 0.71 -23.60
CA LEU A 418 -27.56 -0.46 -24.17
C LEU A 418 -28.04 -0.20 -25.60
N GLY A 419 -28.58 0.99 -25.88
CA GLY A 419 -28.94 1.38 -27.26
C GLY A 419 -27.75 1.42 -28.22
N LEU A 420 -26.55 1.83 -27.75
CA LEU A 420 -25.32 1.76 -28.53
C LEU A 420 -24.89 0.31 -28.80
N PHE A 421 -25.02 -0.58 -27.82
CA PHE A 421 -24.74 -2.00 -28.02
C PHE A 421 -25.69 -2.63 -29.04
N ASP A 422 -26.98 -2.27 -29.04
CA ASP A 422 -27.94 -2.75 -30.03
C ASP A 422 -27.64 -2.20 -31.44
N GLN A 423 -27.18 -0.96 -31.55
CA GLN A 423 -26.66 -0.40 -32.81
C GLN A 423 -25.42 -1.14 -33.31
N VAL A 424 -24.45 -1.42 -32.43
CA VAL A 424 -23.25 -2.19 -32.81
C VAL A 424 -23.63 -3.62 -33.20
N ARG A 425 -24.54 -4.25 -32.44
CA ARG A 425 -25.02 -5.60 -32.72
C ARG A 425 -25.77 -5.70 -34.04
N SER A 426 -26.57 -4.69 -34.38
CA SER A 426 -27.33 -4.64 -35.65
C SER A 426 -26.48 -4.24 -36.87
N SER A 427 -25.32 -3.61 -36.65
CA SER A 427 -24.35 -3.27 -37.71
C SER A 427 -23.30 -4.36 -37.95
N LEU A 428 -23.22 -5.36 -37.08
CA LEU A 428 -22.45 -6.57 -37.35
C LEU A 428 -23.14 -7.34 -38.51
N PRO A 429 -22.40 -7.69 -39.57
CA PRO A 429 -22.98 -8.40 -40.71
C PRO A 429 -23.48 -9.77 -40.26
N THR A 430 -24.80 -9.98 -40.33
CA THR A 430 -25.46 -11.25 -40.02
C THR A 430 -25.26 -12.30 -41.12
N SER A 431 -24.16 -12.25 -41.87
CA SER A 431 -23.89 -13.31 -42.83
C SER A 431 -23.50 -14.55 -42.04
N ASP A 432 -24.17 -15.66 -42.30
CA ASP A 432 -23.93 -17.03 -41.81
C ASP A 432 -22.53 -17.60 -42.17
N ALA A 433 -21.50 -16.76 -42.25
CA ALA A 433 -20.12 -17.18 -42.34
C ALA A 433 -19.66 -17.55 -40.93
N ASP A 434 -19.54 -18.85 -40.69
CA ASP A 434 -18.93 -19.51 -39.55
C ASP A 434 -17.64 -18.78 -39.08
N LEU A 435 -17.80 -17.76 -38.25
CA LEU A 435 -16.73 -17.26 -37.41
C LEU A 435 -16.55 -18.30 -36.33
N ASP A 436 -15.61 -19.21 -36.56
CA ASP A 436 -15.22 -20.26 -35.63
C ASP A 436 -14.58 -19.62 -34.39
N TRP A 437 -15.44 -19.20 -33.45
CA TRP A 437 -15.04 -18.61 -32.18
C TRP A 437 -14.13 -19.56 -31.40
N ALA A 438 -14.18 -20.87 -31.65
CA ALA A 438 -13.27 -21.83 -31.04
C ALA A 438 -11.82 -21.56 -31.45
N ASP A 439 -11.58 -21.19 -32.71
CA ASP A 439 -10.24 -20.89 -33.21
C ASP A 439 -9.69 -19.55 -32.68
N PHE A 440 -10.59 -18.57 -32.46
CA PHE A 440 -10.23 -17.31 -31.79
C PHE A 440 -9.82 -17.52 -30.33
N PHE A 441 -10.58 -18.32 -29.56
CA PHE A 441 -10.24 -18.63 -28.17
C PHE A 441 -9.02 -19.55 -28.04
N ALA A 442 -8.86 -20.52 -28.95
CA ALA A 442 -7.68 -21.39 -28.98
C ALA A 442 -6.38 -20.64 -29.28
N ASN A 443 -6.43 -19.52 -30.01
CA ASN A 443 -5.26 -18.67 -30.24
C ASN A 443 -4.96 -17.69 -29.10
N GLN A 444 -5.94 -17.36 -28.26
CA GLN A 444 -5.72 -16.56 -27.05
C GLN A 444 -5.05 -17.36 -25.93
N GLU A 445 -5.37 -18.64 -25.78
CA GLU A 445 -4.70 -19.51 -24.79
C GLU A 445 -3.25 -19.88 -25.16
N ARG A 446 -2.85 -19.73 -26.43
CA ARG A 446 -1.47 -19.98 -26.87
C ARG A 446 -0.55 -18.76 -26.76
N ARG A 447 -1.09 -17.57 -26.46
CA ARG A 447 -0.33 -16.34 -26.22
C ARG A 447 -0.26 -16.05 -24.73
#